data_AF-A0A935EYP9-F1
#
_entry.id   AF-A0A935EYP9-F1
#
_cell.length_a   1.000
_cell.length_b   1.000
_cell.length_c   1.000
_cell.angle_alpha   90.00
_cell.angle_beta   90.00
_cell.angle_gamma   90.00
#
_symmetry.space_group_name_H-M   'P 1'
#
loop_
_entity.id
_entity.type
_entity.pdbx_description
1 polymer ?
#
loop_
_entity_poly.entity_id
_entity_poly.type
_entity_poly.pdbx_seq_one_letter_code
_entity_poly.pdbx_strand_id
1 'polypeptide(L)'
;MDGNALFSSGSGLPGVSVTKTNSPGKTHTFQTTYAISPKLIFEGRYAYGYGAILSQNVGTLALSNTSVPVTLPFVNTRDRVPTITGNGFTGLTGFGPYDNFSYKHNFTGTLTGIFGNHTAKAGAIFSYYRKNENALAGNNEGVFNSFSNATPAGLTFPQNYTLPNGTVLTNALTLARAQNLQQWANFLLGNVAGFSQSRFDYTADLRQNAVEAFAQDEYRVQQ
;
A
#
# COMPACT_ATOMS: atom_id res chain seq x y z
N MET A 1 13.70 -2.51 -8.45
CA MET A 1 12.93 -1.52 -7.67
C MET A 1 12.84 -0.25 -8.49
N ASP A 2 11.62 0.23 -8.77
CA ASP A 2 11.38 1.48 -9.50
C ASP A 2 11.19 2.61 -8.48
N GLY A 3 12.12 3.57 -8.44
CA GLY A 3 12.10 4.65 -7.46
C GLY A 3 10.90 5.59 -7.56
N ASN A 4 10.20 5.58 -8.70
CA ASN A 4 9.00 6.39 -8.93
C ASN A 4 7.70 5.63 -8.62
N ALA A 5 7.79 4.38 -8.16
CA ALA A 5 6.65 3.60 -7.72
C ALA A 5 6.39 3.78 -6.22
N LEU A 6 5.13 3.65 -5.79
CA LEU A 6 4.77 3.63 -4.37
C LEU A 6 5.61 2.56 -3.65
N PHE A 7 6.21 2.93 -2.51
CA PHE A 7 7.11 2.08 -1.73
C PHE A 7 8.36 1.59 -2.48
N SER A 8 8.80 2.27 -3.54
CA SER A 8 9.88 1.81 -4.44
C SER A 8 9.63 0.41 -5.01
N SER A 9 8.35 0.05 -5.15
CA SER A 9 7.91 -1.27 -5.61
C SER A 9 8.22 -1.49 -7.10
N GLY A 10 7.85 -2.67 -7.60
CA GLY A 10 7.96 -3.00 -9.00
C GLY A 10 9.36 -3.35 -9.48
N SER A 11 9.47 -3.52 -10.80
CA SER A 11 10.57 -4.27 -11.38
C SER A 11 11.86 -3.48 -11.65
N GLY A 12 11.93 -2.19 -11.31
CA GLY A 12 13.11 -1.37 -11.56
C GLY A 12 13.35 -1.03 -13.03
N LEU A 13 12.33 -1.25 -13.85
CA LEU A 13 12.25 -0.71 -15.19
C LEU A 13 11.69 0.71 -15.11
N PRO A 14 12.45 1.76 -15.52
CA PRO A 14 11.97 3.13 -15.46
C PRO A 14 10.69 3.33 -16.26
N GLY A 15 9.70 4.04 -15.68
CA GLY A 15 8.45 4.37 -16.38
C GLY A 15 7.39 3.27 -16.36
N VAL A 16 7.73 2.08 -15.86
CA VAL A 16 6.86 0.90 -15.92
C VAL A 16 5.92 0.84 -14.72
N SER A 17 6.46 0.96 -13.50
CA SER A 17 5.70 0.75 -12.25
C SER A 17 5.29 2.06 -11.58
N VAL A 18 5.46 3.18 -12.28
CA VAL A 18 5.28 4.54 -11.75
C VAL A 18 3.88 4.72 -11.16
N THR A 19 3.83 5.32 -9.98
CA THR A 19 2.57 5.75 -9.37
C THR A 19 2.56 7.25 -9.09
N LYS A 20 1.37 7.83 -9.12
CA LYS A 20 1.13 9.21 -8.68
C LYS A 20 0.51 9.14 -7.30
N THR A 21 1.25 9.61 -6.30
CA THR A 21 0.84 9.53 -4.89
C THR A 21 0.59 10.92 -4.33
N ASN A 22 -0.53 11.07 -3.63
CA ASN A 22 -0.87 12.24 -2.84
C ASN A 22 -1.09 11.80 -1.38
N SER A 23 -0.48 12.49 -0.44
CA SER A 23 -0.57 12.16 0.98
C SER A 23 -1.15 13.31 1.80
N PRO A 24 -2.46 13.62 1.64
CA PRO A 24 -3.06 14.75 2.32
C PRO A 24 -3.18 14.48 3.83
N GLY A 25 -2.99 15.54 4.62
CA GLY A 25 -3.21 15.55 6.06
C GLY A 25 -3.93 16.81 6.47
N LYS A 26 -4.88 16.68 7.42
CA LYS A 26 -5.56 17.83 8.02
C LYS A 26 -5.90 17.57 9.48
N THR A 27 -5.82 18.64 10.25
CA THR A 27 -6.18 18.65 11.67
C THR A 27 -7.05 19.87 11.95
N HIS A 28 -8.16 19.66 12.64
CA HIS A 28 -9.04 20.73 13.10
C HIS A 28 -9.25 20.58 14.59
N THR A 29 -9.06 21.66 15.34
CA THR A 29 -9.27 21.67 16.78
C THR A 29 -10.22 22.80 17.15
N PHE A 30 -10.99 22.57 18.21
CA PHE A 30 -11.87 23.54 18.82
C PHE A 30 -11.77 23.39 20.33
N GLN A 31 -11.67 24.50 21.04
CA GLN A 31 -11.68 24.53 22.50
C GLN A 31 -12.61 25.64 22.96
N THR A 32 -13.37 25.35 24.00
CA THR A 32 -14.22 26.31 24.70
C THR A 32 -14.02 26.18 26.21
N THR A 33 -14.10 27.31 26.89
CA THR A 33 -14.10 27.39 28.35
C THR A 33 -15.29 28.24 28.76
N TYR A 34 -16.09 27.74 29.69
CA TYR A 34 -17.28 28.42 30.18
C TYR A 34 -17.30 28.41 31.71
N ALA A 35 -17.31 29.62 32.29
CA ALA A 35 -17.49 29.80 33.73
C ALA A 35 -18.98 29.81 34.05
N ILE A 36 -19.50 28.67 34.52
CA ILE A 36 -20.90 28.51 34.90
C ILE A 36 -21.22 29.37 36.13
N SER A 37 -20.26 29.46 37.06
CA SER A 37 -20.29 30.36 38.22
C SER A 37 -18.84 30.68 38.65
N PRO A 38 -18.61 31.59 39.62
CA PRO A 38 -17.26 31.86 40.14
C PRO A 38 -16.53 30.64 40.73
N LYS A 39 -17.26 29.55 40.99
CA LYS A 39 -16.73 28.31 41.59
C LYS A 39 -16.85 27.10 40.67
N LEU A 40 -17.35 27.25 39.45
CA LEU A 40 -17.61 26.12 38.54
C LEU A 40 -17.24 26.48 37.10
N ILE A 41 -16.27 25.74 36.54
CA ILE A 41 -15.72 25.96 35.21
C ILE A 41 -15.88 24.68 34.40
N PHE A 42 -16.38 24.81 33.17
CA PHE A 42 -16.40 23.75 32.17
C PHE A 42 -15.38 24.03 31.08
N GLU A 43 -14.62 23.01 30.69
CA GLU A 43 -13.72 23.01 29.53
C GLU A 43 -14.18 21.93 28.54
N GLY A 44 -14.49 22.34 27.31
CA GLY A 44 -14.78 21.42 26.19
C GLY A 44 -13.68 21.50 25.14
N ARG A 45 -13.20 20.35 24.66
CA ARG A 45 -12.26 20.26 23.54
C ARG A 45 -12.74 19.27 22.50
N TYR A 46 -12.53 19.60 21.23
CA TYR A 46 -12.73 18.73 20.09
C TYR A 46 -11.48 18.75 19.22
N ALA A 47 -11.02 17.57 18.81
CA ALA A 47 -9.93 17.42 17.86
C ALA A 47 -10.30 16.40 16.78
N TYR A 48 -10.20 16.81 15.52
CA TYR A 48 -10.30 15.96 14.35
C TYR A 48 -8.94 15.87 13.67
N GLY A 49 -8.52 14.65 13.35
CA GLY A 49 -7.38 14.39 12.48
C GLY A 49 -7.81 13.51 11.31
N TYR A 50 -7.29 13.80 10.13
CA TYR A 50 -7.39 12.97 8.94
C TYR A 50 -6.04 12.90 8.24
N GLY A 51 -5.70 11.70 7.78
CA GLY A 51 -4.55 11.46 6.93
C GLY A 51 -4.89 10.42 5.89
N ALA A 52 -4.30 10.55 4.70
CA ALA A 52 -4.38 9.52 3.69
C ALA A 52 -3.08 9.38 2.90
N ILE A 53 -2.91 8.23 2.28
CA ILE A 53 -2.02 7.97 1.14
C ILE A 53 -2.93 7.49 0.04
N LEU A 54 -3.04 8.28 -1.02
CA LEU A 54 -3.87 8.00 -2.20
C LEU A 54 -2.93 7.86 -3.38
N SER A 55 -2.84 6.67 -3.96
CA SER A 55 -1.89 6.35 -5.02
C SER A 55 -2.58 5.64 -6.16
N GLN A 56 -2.30 6.10 -7.38
CA GLN A 56 -2.81 5.50 -8.61
C GLN A 56 -1.65 5.12 -9.53
N ASN A 57 -1.81 4.05 -10.30
CA ASN A 57 -0.83 3.64 -11.30
C ASN A 57 -0.87 4.61 -12.49
N VAL A 58 0.29 5.14 -12.89
CA VAL A 58 0.42 6.06 -14.03
C VAL A 58 1.54 5.66 -15.00
N GLY A 59 2.30 4.62 -14.68
CA GLY A 59 3.29 4.02 -15.58
C GLY A 59 2.65 3.25 -16.73
N THR A 60 3.47 2.62 -17.55
CA THR A 60 3.01 1.84 -18.71
C THR A 60 2.24 0.57 -18.34
N LEU A 61 2.35 0.10 -17.08
CA LEU A 61 1.51 -1.01 -16.60
C LEU A 61 0.08 -0.60 -16.27
N ALA A 62 -0.23 0.69 -16.14
CA ALA A 62 -1.57 1.15 -15.80
C ALA A 62 -2.59 0.73 -16.87
N LEU A 63 -3.79 0.29 -16.46
CA LEU A 63 -4.83 -0.11 -17.43
C LEU A 63 -5.25 1.02 -18.36
N SER A 64 -5.17 2.27 -17.88
CA SER A 64 -5.41 3.48 -18.67
C SER A 64 -4.37 3.73 -19.77
N ASN A 65 -3.17 3.15 -19.65
CA ASN A 65 -2.04 3.35 -20.56
C ASN A 65 -1.73 2.12 -21.43
N THR A 66 -2.52 1.05 -21.32
CA THR A 66 -2.34 -0.17 -22.12
C THR A 66 -3.49 -0.37 -23.11
N SER A 67 -3.15 -0.86 -24.29
CA SER A 67 -4.12 -1.28 -25.32
C SER A 67 -4.24 -2.80 -25.43
N VAL A 68 -3.52 -3.56 -24.59
CA VAL A 68 -3.51 -5.03 -24.64
C VAL A 68 -4.78 -5.56 -23.97
N PRO A 69 -5.72 -6.18 -24.71
CA PRO A 69 -6.87 -6.81 -24.09
C PRO A 69 -6.41 -8.07 -23.37
N VAL A 70 -6.57 -8.11 -22.04
CA VAL A 70 -6.34 -9.32 -21.24
C VAL A 70 -7.63 -9.75 -20.60
N THR A 71 -8.19 -10.85 -21.08
CA THR A 71 -9.37 -11.47 -20.46
C THR A 71 -8.93 -12.23 -19.22
N LEU A 72 -9.41 -11.79 -18.05
CA LEU A 72 -9.09 -12.39 -16.76
C LEU A 72 -10.29 -13.16 -16.20
N PRO A 73 -10.08 -14.29 -15.49
CA PRO A 73 -11.16 -15.03 -14.84
C PRO A 73 -11.99 -14.20 -13.85
N PHE A 74 -11.36 -13.25 -13.16
CA PHE A 74 -12.03 -12.28 -12.31
C PHE A 74 -11.77 -10.86 -12.79
N VAL A 75 -12.69 -9.95 -12.49
CA VAL A 75 -12.51 -8.52 -12.77
C VAL A 75 -11.28 -8.01 -12.02
N ASN A 76 -10.44 -7.30 -12.75
CA ASN A 76 -9.26 -6.65 -12.21
C ASN A 76 -9.64 -5.30 -11.60
N THR A 77 -9.42 -5.15 -10.31
CA THR A 77 -9.64 -3.94 -9.50
C THR A 77 -8.34 -3.22 -9.15
N ARG A 78 -7.18 -3.73 -9.60
CA ARG A 78 -5.84 -3.24 -9.25
C ARG A 78 -5.24 -2.24 -10.25
N ASP A 79 -6.04 -1.69 -11.17
CA ASP A 79 -5.69 -0.64 -12.15
C ASP A 79 -4.34 -0.84 -12.89
N ARG A 80 -3.91 -2.09 -13.05
CA ARG A 80 -2.71 -2.44 -13.84
C ARG A 80 -2.89 -3.75 -14.60
N VAL A 81 -2.11 -3.94 -15.65
CA VAL A 81 -2.00 -5.24 -16.34
C VAL A 81 -1.48 -6.32 -15.38
N PRO A 82 -1.71 -7.62 -15.69
CA PRO A 82 -1.24 -8.70 -14.86
C PRO A 82 0.28 -8.68 -14.64
N THR A 83 0.66 -9.12 -13.45
CA THR A 83 2.06 -9.29 -13.09
C THR A 83 2.69 -10.41 -13.93
N ILE A 84 3.90 -10.18 -14.45
CA ILE A 84 4.70 -11.18 -15.17
C ILE A 84 5.98 -11.42 -14.39
N THR A 85 6.29 -12.69 -14.11
CA THR A 85 7.52 -13.09 -13.42
C THR A 85 8.06 -14.41 -13.98
N GLY A 86 9.36 -14.64 -13.83
CA GLY A 86 10.02 -15.85 -14.30
C GLY A 86 10.13 -15.96 -15.82
N ASN A 87 10.04 -14.84 -16.55
CA ASN A 87 10.15 -14.74 -18.01
C ASN A 87 11.61 -14.69 -18.50
N GLY A 88 12.56 -15.16 -17.70
CA GLY A 88 14.00 -15.02 -17.95
C GLY A 88 14.58 -13.66 -17.56
N PHE A 89 13.83 -12.58 -17.70
CA PHE A 89 14.33 -11.25 -17.34
C PHE A 89 13.66 -10.69 -16.09
N THR A 90 13.99 -9.44 -15.78
CA THR A 90 13.25 -8.62 -14.84
C THR A 90 11.76 -8.67 -15.19
N GLY A 91 10.94 -9.03 -14.21
CA GLY A 91 9.49 -9.16 -14.40
C GLY A 91 8.80 -7.84 -14.72
N LEU A 92 7.50 -7.90 -14.98
CA LEU A 92 6.62 -6.74 -15.05
C LEU A 92 5.73 -6.78 -13.83
N THR A 93 6.08 -6.01 -12.80
CA THR A 93 5.44 -6.07 -11.50
C THR A 93 5.25 -4.65 -10.98
N GLY A 94 4.27 -4.43 -10.11
CA GLY A 94 4.02 -3.12 -9.51
C GLY A 94 3.11 -3.22 -8.30
N PHE A 95 2.86 -2.09 -7.66
CA PHE A 95 1.92 -1.98 -6.55
C PHE A 95 0.89 -0.89 -6.83
N GLY A 96 -0.27 -0.97 -6.18
CA GLY A 96 -1.37 -0.01 -6.33
C GLY A 96 -2.58 -0.55 -7.10
N PRO A 97 -3.64 0.27 -7.29
CA PRO A 97 -3.87 1.55 -6.63
C PRO A 97 -3.95 1.33 -5.11
N TYR A 98 -3.55 2.33 -4.35
CA TYR A 98 -3.44 2.23 -2.90
C TYR A 98 -4.11 3.43 -2.24
N ASP A 99 -5.25 3.15 -1.64
CA ASP A 99 -6.01 4.07 -0.83
C ASP A 99 -5.92 3.62 0.61
N ASN A 100 -5.15 4.36 1.38
CA ASN A 100 -5.00 4.17 2.80
C ASN A 100 -5.35 5.47 3.51
N PHE A 101 -6.53 5.53 4.14
CA PHE A 101 -6.95 6.69 4.90
C PHE A 101 -7.31 6.33 6.35
N SER A 102 -7.15 7.31 7.22
CA SER A 102 -7.70 7.26 8.56
C SER A 102 -8.22 8.61 9.02
N TYR A 103 -9.19 8.56 9.92
CA TYR A 103 -9.61 9.73 10.66
C TYR A 103 -9.88 9.40 12.12
N LYS A 104 -9.64 10.37 12.98
CA LYS A 104 -9.92 10.29 14.42
C LYS A 104 -10.66 11.54 14.87
N HIS A 105 -11.73 11.35 15.62
CA HIS A 105 -12.40 12.38 16.40
C HIS A 105 -12.09 12.13 17.88
N ASN A 106 -11.73 13.18 18.61
CA ASN A 106 -11.61 13.17 20.06
C ASN A 106 -12.50 14.28 20.62
N PHE A 107 -13.35 13.92 21.56
CA PHE A 107 -14.21 14.83 22.32
C PHE A 107 -13.78 14.74 23.78
N THR A 108 -13.46 15.87 24.39
CA THR A 108 -13.05 15.94 25.79
C THR A 108 -13.95 16.93 26.51
N GLY A 109 -14.47 16.52 27.65
CA GLY A 109 -15.19 17.38 28.58
C GLY A 109 -14.51 17.34 29.95
N THR A 110 -14.38 18.48 30.60
CA THR A 110 -13.83 18.57 31.95
C THR A 110 -14.59 19.61 32.76
N LEU A 111 -14.93 19.26 33.99
CA LEU A 111 -15.57 20.13 34.96
C LEU A 111 -14.61 20.34 36.14
N THR A 112 -14.42 21.59 36.52
CA THR A 112 -13.62 21.99 37.68
C THR A 112 -14.52 22.75 38.65
N GLY A 113 -14.62 22.29 39.89
CA GLY A 113 -15.46 22.87 40.93
C GLY A 113 -14.67 23.19 42.20
N ILE A 114 -14.96 24.34 42.82
CA ILE A 114 -14.35 24.77 44.08
C ILE A 114 -15.38 24.68 45.21
N PHE A 115 -15.11 23.85 46.21
CA PHE A 115 -16.01 23.57 47.33
C PHE A 115 -15.26 23.72 48.66
N GLY A 116 -15.36 24.91 49.27
CA GLY A 116 -14.58 25.24 50.47
C GLY A 116 -13.07 25.15 50.17
N ASN A 117 -12.37 24.28 50.88
CA ASN A 117 -10.94 24.05 50.71
C ASN A 117 -10.60 23.07 49.56
N HIS A 118 -11.60 22.45 48.94
CA HIS A 118 -11.42 21.49 47.84
C HIS A 118 -11.51 22.15 46.47
N THR A 119 -10.66 21.70 45.55
CA THR A 119 -10.78 21.91 44.11
C THR A 119 -10.88 20.55 43.44
N ALA A 120 -12.08 20.17 43.00
CA ALA A 120 -12.32 18.90 42.34
C ALA A 120 -12.32 19.10 40.82
N LYS A 121 -11.69 18.17 40.09
CA LYS A 121 -11.70 18.10 38.63
C LYS A 121 -12.15 16.71 38.19
N ALA A 122 -13.15 16.64 37.31
CA ALA A 122 -13.57 15.39 36.71
C ALA A 122 -13.81 15.60 35.21
N GLY A 123 -13.58 14.55 34.41
CA GLY A 123 -13.74 14.64 32.98
C GLY A 123 -13.71 13.31 32.27
N ALA A 124 -14.00 13.36 30.98
CA ALA A 124 -13.98 12.20 30.11
C ALA A 124 -13.53 12.58 28.70
N ILE A 125 -12.99 11.58 28.00
CA ILE A 125 -12.58 11.63 26.61
C ILE A 125 -13.32 10.52 25.88
N PHE A 126 -14.03 10.88 24.82
CA PHE A 126 -14.56 9.92 23.86
C PHE A 126 -13.80 10.06 22.54
N SER A 127 -13.36 8.93 21.98
CA SER A 127 -12.70 8.91 20.68
C SER A 127 -13.38 7.95 19.72
N TYR A 128 -13.52 8.39 18.46
CA TYR A 128 -14.04 7.63 17.34
C TYR A 128 -13.00 7.62 16.22
N TYR A 129 -12.59 6.43 15.80
CA TYR A 129 -11.53 6.22 14.82
C TYR A 129 -11.98 5.27 13.72
N ARG A 130 -11.58 5.58 12.48
CA ARG A 130 -11.66 4.65 11.34
C ARG A 130 -10.33 4.62 10.61
N LYS A 131 -9.92 3.42 10.21
CA LYS A 131 -8.80 3.16 9.30
C LYS A 131 -9.33 2.31 8.16
N ASN A 132 -9.08 2.71 6.93
CA ASN A 132 -9.36 1.92 5.76
C ASN A 132 -8.10 1.81 4.89
N GLU A 133 -7.80 0.61 4.45
CA GLU A 133 -6.63 0.32 3.63
C GLU A 133 -6.95 -0.80 2.66
N ASN A 134 -6.87 -0.50 1.37
CA ASN A 134 -7.01 -1.50 0.32
C ASN A 134 -5.66 -2.17 0.03
N ALA A 135 -5.67 -3.05 -0.97
CA ALA A 135 -4.46 -3.59 -1.56
C ALA A 135 -3.57 -4.46 -0.63
N LEU A 136 -4.16 -5.01 0.44
CA LEU A 136 -3.44 -5.73 1.51
C LEU A 136 -2.91 -7.10 1.11
N ALA A 137 -3.66 -7.80 0.26
CA ALA A 137 -3.33 -9.15 -0.17
C ALA A 137 -4.09 -9.49 -1.45
N GLY A 138 -3.72 -10.63 -2.03
CA GLY A 138 -4.33 -11.14 -3.25
C GLY A 138 -3.76 -10.46 -4.50
N ASN A 139 -3.43 -11.27 -5.49
CA ASN A 139 -3.00 -10.78 -6.80
C ASN A 139 -4.23 -10.73 -7.71
N ASN A 140 -5.09 -9.74 -7.49
CA ASN A 140 -6.32 -9.60 -8.27
C ASN A 140 -6.05 -9.15 -9.71
N GLU A 141 -4.94 -8.46 -9.98
CA GLU A 141 -4.48 -8.20 -11.34
C GLU A 141 -4.08 -9.47 -12.10
N GLY A 142 -3.88 -10.58 -11.39
CA GLY A 142 -3.41 -11.84 -11.96
C GLY A 142 -1.88 -11.90 -12.07
N VAL A 143 -1.34 -13.11 -12.09
CA VAL A 143 0.10 -13.37 -12.19
C VAL A 143 0.33 -14.45 -13.24
N PHE A 144 1.02 -14.09 -14.31
CA PHE A 144 1.62 -15.04 -15.24
C PHE A 144 3.02 -15.41 -14.74
N ASN A 145 3.25 -16.70 -14.56
CA ASN A 145 4.51 -17.23 -14.06
C ASN A 145 4.85 -18.57 -14.71
N SER A 146 5.97 -19.15 -14.30
CA SER A 146 6.37 -20.50 -14.71
C SER A 146 6.55 -20.63 -16.22
N PHE A 147 7.23 -19.67 -16.85
CA PHE A 147 7.68 -19.86 -18.23
C PHE A 147 8.70 -21.00 -18.26
N SER A 148 8.47 -21.99 -19.13
CA SER A 148 9.35 -23.16 -19.23
C SER A 148 10.75 -22.73 -19.61
N ASN A 149 11.75 -23.27 -18.92
CA ASN A 149 13.16 -23.12 -19.24
C ASN A 149 13.73 -24.35 -19.95
N ALA A 150 12.87 -25.28 -20.39
CA ALA A 150 13.30 -26.52 -21.01
C ALA A 150 14.00 -26.25 -22.35
N THR A 151 15.30 -26.48 -22.39
CA THR A 151 16.09 -26.39 -23.62
C THR A 151 15.92 -27.67 -24.46
N PRO A 152 16.14 -27.62 -25.78
CA PRO A 152 16.16 -28.83 -26.62
C PRO A 152 17.10 -29.91 -26.06
N ALA A 153 16.67 -31.16 -26.14
CA ALA A 153 17.47 -32.30 -25.72
C ALA A 153 18.71 -32.49 -26.62
N GLY A 154 19.79 -33.03 -26.06
CA GLY A 154 21.02 -33.33 -26.80
C GLY A 154 21.97 -32.15 -27.00
N LEU A 155 21.65 -30.96 -26.45
CA LEU A 155 22.58 -29.83 -26.42
C LEU A 155 23.60 -30.00 -25.29
N THR A 156 24.88 -29.84 -25.62
CA THR A 156 25.97 -29.72 -24.64
C THR A 156 26.30 -28.25 -24.42
N PHE A 157 26.50 -27.84 -23.17
CA PHE A 157 26.87 -26.47 -22.81
C PHE A 157 28.22 -26.47 -22.05
N PRO A 158 29.04 -25.41 -22.17
CA PRO A 158 28.79 -24.18 -22.92
C PRO A 158 28.93 -24.33 -24.44
N GLN A 159 28.25 -23.48 -25.21
CA GLN A 159 28.33 -23.41 -26.67
C GLN A 159 28.91 -22.09 -27.12
N ASN A 160 29.58 -22.10 -28.28
CA ASN A 160 30.02 -20.89 -28.96
C ASN A 160 28.82 -20.17 -29.58
N TYR A 161 28.82 -18.83 -29.58
CA TYR A 161 27.80 -18.03 -30.24
C TYR A 161 28.40 -17.18 -31.35
N THR A 162 27.93 -17.37 -32.58
CA THR A 162 28.39 -16.59 -33.74
C THR A 162 27.48 -15.36 -33.91
N LEU A 163 28.07 -14.18 -33.82
CA LEU A 163 27.40 -12.90 -34.05
C LEU A 163 27.08 -12.71 -35.55
N PRO A 164 26.13 -11.82 -35.91
CA PRO A 164 25.80 -11.54 -37.31
C PRO A 164 26.98 -11.07 -38.18
N ASN A 165 28.02 -10.51 -37.56
CA ASN A 165 29.25 -10.08 -38.23
C ASN A 165 30.29 -11.20 -38.38
N GLY A 166 29.96 -12.46 -38.07
CA GLY A 166 30.84 -13.62 -38.16
C GLY A 166 31.78 -13.83 -36.97
N THR A 167 31.80 -12.93 -35.98
CA THR A 167 32.63 -13.10 -34.78
C THR A 167 32.10 -14.23 -33.90
N VAL A 168 32.97 -15.16 -33.49
CA VAL A 168 32.61 -16.27 -32.61
C VAL A 168 32.94 -15.92 -31.17
N LEU A 169 31.91 -15.84 -30.32
CA LEU A 169 32.06 -15.73 -28.88
C LEU A 169 32.17 -17.14 -28.28
N THR A 170 33.38 -17.56 -27.96
CA THR A 170 33.67 -18.89 -27.40
C THR A 170 32.98 -19.08 -26.05
N ASN A 171 32.30 -20.22 -25.86
CA ASN A 171 31.60 -20.60 -24.62
C ASN A 171 30.57 -19.57 -24.12
N ALA A 172 30.05 -18.70 -24.99
CA ALA A 172 29.18 -17.61 -24.62
C ALA A 172 27.75 -18.05 -24.23
N LEU A 173 27.29 -19.21 -24.69
CA LEU A 173 26.01 -19.78 -24.31
C LEU A 173 26.22 -20.83 -23.23
N THR A 174 26.07 -20.43 -21.97
CA THR A 174 25.98 -21.38 -20.85
C THR A 174 24.57 -21.96 -20.75
N LEU A 175 24.41 -23.09 -20.06
CA LEU A 175 23.09 -23.69 -19.80
C LEU A 175 22.13 -22.67 -19.17
N ALA A 176 22.58 -21.94 -18.16
CA ALA A 176 21.77 -20.92 -17.49
C ALA A 176 21.30 -19.81 -18.44
N ARG A 177 22.17 -19.36 -19.36
CA ARG A 177 21.80 -18.36 -20.37
C ARG A 177 20.80 -18.92 -21.38
N ALA A 178 21.00 -20.17 -21.84
CA ALA A 178 20.08 -20.82 -22.76
C ALA A 178 18.69 -21.01 -22.13
N GLN A 179 18.63 -21.45 -20.87
CA GLN A 179 17.41 -21.56 -20.08
C GLN A 179 16.69 -20.21 -19.95
N ASN A 180 17.45 -19.14 -19.67
CA ASN A 180 16.92 -17.78 -19.55
C ASN A 180 16.30 -17.26 -20.86
N LEU A 181 17.02 -17.44 -21.97
CA LEU A 181 16.54 -17.09 -23.31
C LEU A 181 15.31 -17.92 -23.71
N GLN A 182 15.25 -19.19 -23.30
CA GLN A 182 14.09 -20.05 -23.54
C GLN A 182 12.84 -19.55 -22.81
N GLN A 183 12.97 -19.09 -21.56
CA GLN A 183 11.87 -18.47 -20.82
C GLN A 183 11.39 -17.19 -21.49
N TRP A 184 12.32 -16.38 -21.99
CA TRP A 184 12.00 -15.17 -22.73
C TRP A 184 11.29 -15.45 -24.05
N ALA A 185 11.75 -16.45 -24.80
CA ALA A 185 11.07 -16.90 -26.01
C ALA A 185 9.64 -17.37 -25.71
N ASN A 186 9.46 -18.14 -24.63
CA ASN A 186 8.13 -18.57 -24.18
C ASN A 186 7.24 -17.39 -23.78
N PHE A 187 7.80 -16.36 -23.13
CA PHE A 187 7.07 -15.12 -22.84
C PHE A 187 6.59 -14.40 -24.11
N LEU A 188 7.49 -14.19 -25.08
CA LEU A 188 7.15 -13.51 -26.33
C LEU A 188 6.09 -14.26 -27.15
N LEU A 189 6.09 -15.58 -27.08
CA LEU A 189 5.12 -16.44 -27.75
C LEU A 189 3.83 -16.67 -26.96
N GLY A 190 3.74 -16.18 -25.72
CA GLY A 190 2.59 -16.42 -24.83
C GLY A 190 2.51 -17.85 -24.26
N ASN A 191 3.58 -18.62 -24.33
CA ASN A 191 3.68 -19.98 -23.79
C ASN A 191 3.96 -19.95 -22.28
N VAL A 192 2.91 -19.75 -21.50
CA VAL A 192 2.96 -19.70 -20.04
C VAL A 192 2.40 -20.98 -19.43
N ALA A 193 3.08 -21.56 -18.43
CA ALA A 193 2.60 -22.78 -17.76
C ALA A 193 1.81 -22.50 -16.47
N GLY A 194 1.94 -21.29 -15.90
CA GLY A 194 1.30 -20.93 -14.65
C GLY A 194 0.55 -19.60 -14.74
N PHE A 195 -0.69 -19.61 -14.26
CA PHE A 195 -1.48 -18.42 -14.01
C PHE A 195 -2.18 -18.55 -12.67
N SER A 196 -2.18 -17.48 -11.88
CA SER A 196 -3.01 -17.38 -10.69
C SER A 196 -3.62 -15.99 -10.57
N GLN A 197 -4.84 -15.92 -10.05
CA GLN A 197 -5.52 -14.67 -9.79
C GLN A 197 -6.39 -14.83 -8.54
N SER A 198 -6.31 -13.84 -7.65
CA SER A 198 -7.22 -13.76 -6.51
C SER A 198 -8.53 -13.10 -6.94
N ARG A 199 -9.67 -13.72 -6.58
CA ARG A 199 -10.99 -13.12 -6.84
C ARG A 199 -11.16 -11.76 -6.14
N PHE A 200 -10.59 -11.62 -4.96
CA PHE A 200 -10.74 -10.43 -4.13
C PHE A 200 -9.41 -9.69 -4.00
N ASP A 201 -9.54 -8.37 -4.05
CA ASP A 201 -8.57 -7.46 -3.49
C ASP A 201 -8.93 -7.16 -2.03
N TYR A 202 -8.07 -7.58 -1.10
CA TYR A 202 -8.39 -7.49 0.32
C TYR A 202 -8.24 -6.05 0.83
N THR A 203 -9.29 -5.57 1.51
CA THR A 203 -9.34 -4.25 2.15
C THR A 203 -9.64 -4.42 3.64
N ALA A 204 -8.85 -3.78 4.50
CA ALA A 204 -9.16 -3.66 5.92
C ALA A 204 -9.97 -2.39 6.16
N ASP A 205 -11.10 -2.51 6.84
CA ASP A 205 -11.87 -1.38 7.37
C ASP A 205 -12.04 -1.59 8.89
N LEU A 206 -11.18 -0.92 9.66
CA LEU A 206 -11.12 -1.00 11.11
C LEU A 206 -11.83 0.22 11.70
N ARG A 207 -12.70 -0.02 12.68
CA ARG A 207 -13.42 1.03 13.42
C ARG A 207 -13.22 0.81 14.91
N GLN A 208 -12.85 1.86 15.62
CA GLN A 208 -12.59 1.81 17.05
C GLN A 208 -13.30 2.96 17.76
N ASN A 209 -13.89 2.63 18.91
CA ASN A 209 -14.39 3.59 19.88
C ASN A 209 -13.61 3.40 21.18
N ALA A 210 -13.24 4.47 21.86
CA ALA A 210 -12.67 4.40 23.21
C ALA A 210 -13.24 5.50 24.10
N VAL A 211 -13.47 5.16 25.36
CA VAL A 211 -13.90 6.08 26.42
C VAL A 211 -12.88 6.00 27.55
N GLU A 212 -12.37 7.15 27.96
CA GLU A 212 -11.48 7.30 29.11
C GLU A 212 -12.10 8.34 30.05
N ALA A 213 -12.05 8.11 31.37
CA ALA A 213 -12.60 9.03 32.36
C ALA A 213 -11.62 9.21 33.51
N PHE A 214 -11.65 10.38 34.14
CA PHE A 214 -10.78 10.73 35.26
C PHE A 214 -11.51 11.60 36.29
N ALA A 215 -11.03 11.53 37.53
CA ALA A 215 -11.41 12.41 38.62
C ALA A 215 -10.21 12.65 39.54
N GLN A 216 -10.09 13.86 40.05
CA GLN A 216 -9.04 14.31 40.96
C GLN A 216 -9.62 15.33 41.95
N ASP A 217 -9.08 15.36 43.16
CA ASP A 217 -9.34 16.38 44.16
C ASP A 217 -8.02 17.01 44.63
N GLU A 218 -8.03 18.30 44.91
CA GLU A 218 -6.95 19.05 45.52
C GLU A 218 -7.47 19.77 46.77
N TYR A 219 -6.93 19.42 47.94
CA TYR A 219 -7.32 20.02 49.21
C TYR A 219 -6.29 21.05 49.69
N ARG A 220 -6.76 22.25 50.01
CA ARG A 220 -5.94 23.31 50.60
C ARG A 220 -6.01 23.27 52.13
N VAL A 221 -4.87 23.01 52.76
CA VAL A 221 -4.70 23.19 54.21
C VAL A 221 -4.37 24.66 54.46
N GLN A 222 -5.18 25.35 55.26
CA GLN A 222 -4.83 26.69 55.73
C GLN A 222 -3.71 26.57 56.78
N GLN A 223 -2.62 27.32 56.59
CA GLN A 223 -1.69 27.70 57.65
C GLN A 223 -2.06 29.08 58.16
#